data_AF-A0A4W3JGD4-F1
#
_entry.id   AF-A0A4W3JGD4-F1
#
_cell.length_a   1.000
_cell.length_b   1.000
_cell.length_c   1.000
_cell.angle_alpha   90.00
_cell.angle_beta   90.00
_cell.angle_gamma   90.00
#
_symmetry.space_group_name_H-M   'P 1'
#
loop_
_entity.id
_entity.type
_entity.pdbx_description
1 polymer ?
#
loop_
_entity_poly.entity_id
_entity_poly.type
_entity_poly.pdbx_seq_one_letter_code
_entity_poly.pdbx_strand_id
1 'polypeptide(L)'
;MVLDSENEAKVSINPDTSGLIGQLAARAQHHIHCVKKVRGHLERLGTVNDKMRVRLWADLAKVARKEEVWDVCRAACRFCLLYDDGRWKMSYPSKGKGKTTEDSCATKLSSGTSHQQNRACAFERDLIRLFVDVSFINGEATIALLNKEDIQYNNRPIPPDDKSKHPKGYVAPNPEENPEWIQYRDWIDSLSQYATKNFLRGAELGVELKDPLIVCNAAVYLWNCNHHLLIAGRYRELVDTFQSLLDAMKQTGHLGETILLVMLCNALAQGLIQPWIPNPVDNIEKKVSDKVPTESKRKKSLAKRTEKPSAPQILSVEPEGIPYVNKALEVCEYAISITNRTEYTNTVPIAVRHHILITWVRVKQLLQQQVGSKLGIEDEGKASKDFEPSKVSR
;
A
#
# COMPACT_ATOMS: atom_id res chain seq x y z
N MET A 1 15.90 28.67 4.96
CA MET A 1 16.59 27.49 4.38
C MET A 1 15.66 26.29 4.42
N VAL A 2 15.99 25.14 3.84
CA VAL A 2 15.13 23.93 3.97
C VAL A 2 14.99 23.53 5.43
N LEU A 3 16.08 23.62 6.20
CA LEU A 3 16.10 23.37 7.65
C LEU A 3 15.16 24.27 8.45
N ASP A 4 14.77 25.42 7.90
CA ASP A 4 13.86 26.33 8.59
C ASP A 4 12.39 25.95 8.40
N SER A 5 12.06 24.91 7.65
CA SER A 5 10.67 24.56 7.28
C SER A 5 9.76 24.33 8.46
N GLU A 6 10.32 23.99 9.62
CA GLU A 6 9.59 23.66 10.84
C GLU A 6 9.96 24.60 11.99
N ASN A 7 10.72 25.65 11.71
CA ASN A 7 11.07 26.65 12.69
C ASN A 7 9.90 27.61 12.89
N GLU A 8 9.15 27.39 13.98
CA GLU A 8 7.95 28.16 14.33
C GLU A 8 8.25 29.66 14.50
N ALA A 9 9.44 30.02 15.00
CA ALA A 9 9.84 31.42 15.15
C ALA A 9 10.03 32.16 13.81
N LYS A 10 10.11 31.43 12.69
CA LYS A 10 10.25 31.98 11.33
C LYS A 10 8.94 32.03 10.55
N VAL A 11 7.83 31.60 11.16
CA VAL A 11 6.50 31.65 10.53
C VAL A 11 5.96 33.07 10.64
N SER A 12 5.73 33.72 9.50
CA SER A 12 5.10 35.04 9.46
C SER A 12 3.60 34.91 9.72
N ILE A 13 3.16 35.27 10.93
CA ILE A 13 1.74 35.34 11.29
C ILE A 13 1.29 36.79 11.09
N ASN A 14 0.36 37.04 10.16
CA ASN A 14 -0.20 38.38 10.03
C ASN A 14 -1.20 38.63 11.18
N PRO A 15 -1.34 39.88 11.67
CA PRO A 15 -2.31 40.22 12.72
C PRO A 15 -3.75 39.84 12.35
N ASP A 16 -4.09 39.89 11.06
CA ASP A 16 -5.41 39.53 10.53
C ASP A 16 -5.67 38.02 10.48
N THR A 17 -4.64 37.17 10.62
CA THR A 17 -4.71 35.69 10.65
C THR A 17 -4.74 35.13 12.08
N SER A 18 -5.22 35.91 13.05
CA SER A 18 -5.11 35.58 14.49
C SER A 18 -5.82 34.29 14.93
N GLY A 19 -6.73 33.75 14.13
CA GLY A 19 -7.42 32.48 14.41
C GLY A 19 -6.50 31.26 14.29
N LEU A 20 -6.83 30.18 15.02
CA LEU A 20 -6.05 28.93 15.01
C LEU A 20 -5.91 28.33 13.60
N ILE A 21 -6.94 28.42 12.77
CA ILE A 21 -6.92 27.99 11.35
C ILE A 21 -5.89 28.80 10.55
N GLY A 22 -5.84 30.12 10.75
CA GLY A 22 -4.86 30.99 10.10
C GLY A 22 -3.41 30.65 10.47
N GLN A 23 -3.17 30.33 11.75
CA GLN A 23 -1.85 29.88 12.22
C GLN A 23 -1.44 28.53 11.62
N LEU A 24 -2.38 27.57 11.53
CA LEU A 24 -2.17 26.28 10.87
C LEU A 24 -1.82 26.46 9.39
N ALA A 25 -2.57 27.30 8.68
CA ALA A 25 -2.31 27.62 7.28
C ALA A 25 -0.95 28.31 7.08
N ALA A 26 -0.60 29.29 7.92
CA ALA A 26 0.70 29.97 7.87
C ALA A 26 1.88 29.00 8.07
N ARG A 27 1.76 28.04 9.01
CA ARG A 27 2.75 26.98 9.20
C ARG A 27 2.89 26.09 7.97
N ALA A 28 1.77 25.63 7.40
CA ALA A 28 1.77 24.84 6.17
C ALA A 28 2.43 25.59 5.00
N GLN A 29 2.06 26.85 4.79
CA GLN A 29 2.66 27.71 3.75
C GLN A 29 4.17 27.87 3.93
N HIS A 30 4.61 28.16 5.15
CA HIS A 30 6.01 28.31 5.49
C HIS A 30 6.80 27.04 5.22
N HIS A 31 6.30 25.88 5.65
CA HIS A 31 6.92 24.59 5.38
C HIS A 31 7.05 24.35 3.88
N ILE A 32 5.96 24.50 3.11
CA ILE A 32 5.95 24.32 1.65
C ILE A 32 6.96 25.26 0.98
N HIS A 33 6.99 26.53 1.39
CA HIS A 33 7.92 27.52 0.85
C HIS A 33 9.38 27.16 1.13
N CYS A 34 9.71 26.75 2.36
CA CYS A 34 11.06 26.37 2.75
C CYS A 34 11.53 25.10 2.02
N VAL A 35 10.68 24.08 1.93
CA VAL A 35 11.00 22.84 1.21
C VAL A 35 11.22 23.10 -0.28
N LYS A 36 10.45 24.00 -0.91
CA LYS A 36 10.66 24.36 -2.33
C LYS A 36 12.07 24.88 -2.63
N LYS A 37 12.79 25.43 -1.65
CA LYS A 37 14.19 25.92 -1.80
C LYS A 37 15.20 24.81 -2.06
N VAL A 38 14.80 23.54 -1.85
CA VAL A 38 15.61 22.37 -2.25
C VAL A 38 15.77 22.31 -3.77
N ARG A 39 14.83 22.89 -4.53
CA ARG A 39 14.89 22.96 -6.00
C ARG A 39 16.10 23.76 -6.46
N GLY A 40 16.69 23.34 -7.58
CA GLY A 40 17.90 23.94 -8.16
C GLY A 40 19.16 23.77 -7.31
N HIS A 41 19.15 22.97 -6.24
CA HIS A 41 20.37 22.68 -5.47
C HIS A 41 21.42 21.94 -6.32
N LEU A 42 20.98 20.96 -7.12
CA LEU A 42 21.87 20.25 -8.05
C LEU A 42 22.41 21.16 -9.15
N GLU A 43 21.54 22.03 -9.72
CA GLU A 43 21.93 22.98 -10.77
C GLU A 43 23.05 23.93 -10.30
N ARG A 44 23.02 24.36 -9.04
CA ARG A 44 24.02 25.28 -8.47
C ARG A 44 25.38 24.65 -8.17
N LEU A 45 25.43 23.34 -7.94
CA LEU A 45 26.64 22.64 -7.50
C LEU A 45 27.31 21.83 -8.61
N GLY A 46 26.68 21.67 -9.78
CA GLY A 46 27.16 20.81 -10.86
C GLY A 46 27.16 19.33 -10.47
N THR A 47 27.90 18.50 -11.21
CA THR A 47 27.95 17.02 -11.07
C THR A 47 29.21 16.50 -10.39
N VAL A 48 30.08 17.40 -9.89
CA VAL A 48 31.33 17.02 -9.26
C VAL A 48 31.04 16.43 -7.88
N ASN A 49 31.66 15.28 -7.57
CA ASN A 49 31.57 14.61 -6.27
C ASN A 49 30.14 14.18 -5.82
N ASP A 50 29.19 13.99 -6.75
CA ASP A 50 27.82 13.53 -6.45
C ASP A 50 27.78 12.34 -5.48
N LYS A 51 28.63 11.34 -5.75
CA LYS A 51 28.70 10.12 -4.92
C LYS A 51 29.08 10.41 -3.47
N MET A 52 30.02 11.32 -3.25
CA MET A 52 30.43 11.72 -1.90
C MET A 52 29.33 12.53 -1.21
N ARG A 53 28.66 13.41 -1.95
CA ARG A 53 27.52 14.19 -1.43
C ARG A 53 26.37 13.29 -0.99
N VAL A 54 26.02 12.29 -1.79
CA VAL A 54 25.00 11.29 -1.42
C VAL A 54 25.36 10.60 -0.11
N ARG A 55 26.60 10.13 0.05
CA ARG A 55 27.06 9.48 1.29
C ARG A 55 26.96 10.41 2.49
N LEU A 56 27.46 11.64 2.37
CA LEU A 56 27.41 12.62 3.47
C LEU A 56 25.97 12.93 3.89
N TRP A 57 25.05 13.12 2.93
CA TRP A 57 23.64 13.35 3.26
C TRP A 57 22.97 12.12 3.87
N ALA A 58 23.28 10.93 3.37
CA ALA A 58 22.76 9.69 3.92
C ALA A 58 23.26 9.43 5.34
N ASP A 59 24.55 9.64 5.60
CA ASP A 59 25.15 9.51 6.93
C ASP A 59 24.55 10.53 7.91
N LEU A 60 24.38 11.79 7.48
CA LEU A 60 23.71 12.80 8.28
C LEU A 60 22.26 12.42 8.59
N ALA A 61 21.50 11.92 7.60
CA ALA A 61 20.13 11.47 7.83
C ALA A 61 20.06 10.30 8.82
N LYS A 62 20.97 9.32 8.71
CA LYS A 62 21.07 8.18 9.63
C LYS A 62 21.39 8.62 11.06
N VAL A 63 22.36 9.52 11.24
CA VAL A 63 22.73 10.05 12.55
C VAL A 63 21.60 10.90 13.13
N ALA A 64 21.01 11.81 12.34
CA ALA A 64 19.91 12.65 12.80
C ALA A 64 18.67 11.84 13.20
N ARG A 65 18.34 10.77 12.48
CA ARG A 65 17.28 9.81 12.89
C ARG A 65 17.61 9.18 14.23
N LYS A 66 18.85 8.70 14.42
CA LYS A 66 19.26 8.01 15.65
C LYS A 66 19.19 8.93 16.88
N GLU A 67 19.53 10.20 16.71
CA GLU A 67 19.46 11.22 17.75
C GLU A 67 18.07 11.91 17.81
N GLU A 68 17.09 11.42 17.05
CA GLU A 68 15.71 11.95 16.98
C GLU A 68 15.62 13.45 16.61
N VAL A 69 16.63 13.98 15.92
CA VAL A 69 16.66 15.33 15.38
C VAL A 69 15.93 15.35 14.04
N TRP A 70 14.60 15.27 14.11
CA TRP A 70 13.75 14.94 12.97
C TRP A 70 13.74 15.99 11.85
N ASP A 71 13.88 17.27 12.16
CA ASP A 71 13.93 18.38 11.19
C ASP A 71 15.21 18.34 10.35
N VAL A 72 16.36 18.13 11.00
CA VAL A 72 17.66 17.88 10.33
C VAL A 72 17.58 16.59 9.51
N CYS A 73 16.99 15.54 10.07
CA CYS A 73 16.80 14.26 9.38
C CYS A 73 16.02 14.44 8.06
N ARG A 74 14.84 15.09 8.10
CA ARG A 74 14.04 15.37 6.89
C ARG A 74 14.79 16.24 5.90
N ALA A 75 15.49 17.28 6.37
CA ALA A 75 16.29 18.14 5.49
C ALA A 75 17.40 17.34 4.77
N ALA A 76 18.16 16.53 5.51
CA ALA A 76 19.22 15.68 4.96
C ALA A 76 18.66 14.65 3.96
N CYS A 77 17.57 13.98 4.30
CA CYS A 77 16.87 13.06 3.39
C CYS A 77 16.46 13.75 2.10
N ARG A 78 15.85 14.94 2.18
CA ARG A 78 15.42 15.70 0.99
C ARG A 78 16.59 16.05 0.08
N PHE A 79 17.74 16.45 0.63
CA PHE A 79 18.93 16.73 -0.19
C PHE A 79 19.55 15.46 -0.77
N CYS A 80 19.58 14.36 -0.03
CA CYS A 80 20.07 13.07 -0.51
C CYS A 80 19.23 12.54 -1.66
N LEU A 81 17.90 12.55 -1.52
CA LEU A 81 16.98 11.99 -2.52
C LEU A 81 16.89 12.80 -3.81
N LEU A 82 17.45 14.03 -3.86
CA LEU A 82 17.62 14.74 -5.13
C LEU A 82 18.45 13.95 -6.15
N TYR A 83 19.38 13.13 -5.66
CA TYR A 83 20.26 12.33 -6.51
C TYR A 83 19.62 10.99 -6.92
N ASP A 84 18.44 10.64 -6.43
CA ASP A 84 17.64 9.50 -6.91
C ASP A 84 16.87 9.91 -8.18
N ASP A 85 17.60 10.25 -9.23
CA ASP A 85 17.07 10.71 -10.52
C ASP A 85 17.30 9.70 -11.66
N GLY A 86 17.65 8.46 -11.31
CA GLY A 86 17.88 7.37 -12.25
C GLY A 86 19.25 7.42 -12.96
N ARG A 87 20.16 8.32 -12.57
CA ARG A 87 21.54 8.34 -13.09
C ARG A 87 22.39 7.15 -12.62
N TRP A 88 21.98 6.48 -11.56
CA TRP A 88 22.59 5.26 -11.03
C TRP A 88 21.75 4.08 -11.49
N LYS A 89 22.34 3.09 -12.15
CA LYS A 89 21.61 1.92 -12.65
C LYS A 89 22.39 0.65 -12.47
N MET A 90 21.70 -0.43 -12.10
CA MET A 90 22.27 -1.77 -12.14
C MET A 90 22.64 -2.22 -13.55
N SER A 91 23.93 -2.22 -13.88
CA SER A 91 24.45 -2.93 -15.06
C SER A 91 24.63 -4.40 -14.75
N TYR A 92 23.71 -5.26 -15.21
CA TYR A 92 23.91 -6.70 -15.14
C TYR A 92 24.84 -7.14 -16.29
N PRO A 93 25.87 -7.97 -16.02
CA PRO A 93 26.65 -8.56 -17.09
C PRO A 93 25.70 -9.36 -17.99
N SER A 94 25.59 -8.97 -19.25
CA SER A 94 24.86 -9.72 -20.26
C SER A 94 25.36 -11.17 -20.23
N LYS A 95 24.46 -12.13 -20.00
CA LYS A 95 24.78 -13.54 -20.26
C LYS A 95 25.08 -13.62 -21.77
N GLY A 96 26.37 -13.66 -22.10
CA GLY A 96 26.83 -13.80 -23.47
C GLY A 96 26.13 -14.99 -24.11
N LYS A 97 25.37 -14.74 -25.18
CA LYS A 97 24.98 -15.80 -26.10
C LYS A 97 26.28 -16.34 -26.69
N GLY A 98 26.68 -17.52 -26.24
CA GLY A 98 27.74 -18.28 -26.88
C GLY A 98 27.39 -18.49 -28.35
N LYS A 99 28.10 -17.81 -29.23
CA LYS A 99 28.27 -18.24 -30.61
C LYS A 99 29.65 -18.87 -30.69
N THR A 100 29.67 -20.19 -30.69
CA THR A 100 30.76 -21.00 -31.23
C THR A 100 31.00 -20.60 -32.68
N THR A 101 32.16 -20.02 -32.95
CA THR A 101 32.88 -20.19 -34.21
C THR A 101 34.35 -19.95 -33.92
N GLU A 102 35.12 -21.02 -34.05
CA GLU A 102 36.57 -21.06 -34.16
C GLU A 102 37.01 -20.12 -35.29
N ASP A 103 37.94 -19.19 -35.03
CA ASP A 103 39.32 -19.31 -35.48
C ASP A 103 40.17 -18.05 -35.23
N SER A 104 41.46 -18.30 -34.96
CA SER A 104 42.63 -17.42 -35.15
C SER A 104 42.99 -16.31 -34.14
N CYS A 105 44.01 -16.64 -33.33
CA CYS A 105 45.24 -15.89 -33.01
C CYS A 105 45.20 -14.35 -32.87
N ALA A 106 45.33 -13.84 -31.63
CA ALA A 106 46.44 -12.96 -31.20
C ALA A 106 46.26 -12.45 -29.76
N THR A 107 47.25 -12.77 -28.93
CA THR A 107 47.87 -11.96 -27.86
C THR A 107 46.99 -11.19 -26.86
N LYS A 108 46.95 -11.76 -25.65
CA LYS A 108 46.70 -11.19 -24.32
C LYS A 108 46.91 -9.68 -24.17
N LEU A 109 45.91 -9.01 -23.59
CA LEU A 109 45.98 -8.13 -22.40
C LEU A 109 44.55 -7.65 -22.05
N SER A 110 43.77 -8.47 -21.35
CA SER A 110 42.46 -8.05 -20.81
C SER A 110 42.19 -8.70 -19.44
N SER A 111 43.07 -8.42 -18.48
CA SER A 111 42.82 -8.73 -17.06
C SER A 111 42.49 -7.49 -16.21
N GLY A 112 42.57 -6.27 -16.78
CA GLY A 112 42.30 -5.02 -16.06
C GLY A 112 40.83 -4.55 -16.07
N THR A 113 40.06 -4.93 -17.10
CA THR A 113 38.72 -4.37 -17.35
C THR A 113 37.63 -4.99 -16.45
N SER A 114 37.78 -6.27 -16.09
CA SER A 114 36.79 -7.00 -15.28
C SER A 114 36.76 -6.52 -13.82
N HIS A 115 37.91 -6.21 -13.22
CA HIS A 115 37.99 -5.68 -11.86
C HIS A 115 37.45 -4.25 -11.75
N GLN A 116 37.71 -3.40 -12.74
CA GLN A 116 37.18 -2.03 -12.76
C GLN A 116 35.66 -2.01 -12.98
N GLN A 117 35.12 -2.86 -13.87
CA GLN A 117 33.68 -2.97 -14.10
C GLN A 117 32.95 -3.57 -12.88
N ASN A 118 33.48 -4.63 -12.26
CA ASN A 118 32.90 -5.20 -11.04
C ASN A 118 32.90 -4.20 -9.87
N ARG A 119 33.95 -3.37 -9.76
CA ARG A 119 34.05 -2.35 -8.70
C ARG A 119 33.08 -1.20 -8.94
N ALA A 120 32.90 -0.74 -10.18
CA ALA A 120 31.91 0.28 -10.54
C ALA A 120 30.47 -0.19 -10.26
N CYS A 121 30.15 -1.43 -10.65
CA CYS A 121 28.86 -2.06 -10.38
C CYS A 121 28.58 -2.19 -8.87
N ALA A 122 29.59 -2.56 -8.07
CA ALA A 122 29.46 -2.61 -6.61
C ALA A 122 29.17 -1.22 -6.01
N PHE A 123 29.81 -0.16 -6.51
CA PHE A 123 29.54 1.19 -6.02
C PHE A 123 28.14 1.71 -6.36
N GLU A 124 27.63 1.40 -7.54
CA GLU A 124 26.24 1.75 -7.92
C GLU A 124 25.24 1.01 -7.03
N ARG A 125 25.54 -0.26 -6.69
CA ARG A 125 24.76 -1.03 -5.71
C ARG A 125 24.71 -0.36 -4.35
N ASP A 126 25.84 0.10 -3.86
CA ASP A 126 25.91 0.74 -2.55
C ASP A 126 25.14 2.06 -2.55
N LEU A 127 25.16 2.83 -3.65
CA LEU A 127 24.37 4.05 -3.78
C LEU A 127 22.87 3.75 -3.80
N ILE A 128 22.42 2.74 -4.57
CA ILE A 128 21.01 2.34 -4.59
C ILE A 128 20.55 1.92 -3.19
N ARG A 129 21.38 1.16 -2.46
CA ARG A 129 21.09 0.81 -1.05
C ARG A 129 20.99 2.02 -0.14
N LEU A 130 21.86 3.02 -0.32
CA LEU A 130 21.76 4.27 0.44
C LEU A 130 20.45 4.99 0.14
N PHE A 131 19.98 5.02 -1.10
CA PHE A 131 18.66 5.60 -1.42
C PHE A 131 17.53 4.82 -0.77
N VAL A 132 17.56 3.48 -0.77
CA VAL A 132 16.60 2.66 -0.02
C VAL A 132 16.55 3.07 1.46
N ASP A 133 17.70 3.08 2.13
CA ASP A 133 17.79 3.44 3.55
C ASP A 133 17.21 4.84 3.80
N VAL A 134 17.63 5.82 3.00
CA VAL A 134 17.22 7.21 3.15
C VAL A 134 15.73 7.38 2.84
N SER A 135 15.19 6.65 1.87
CA SER A 135 13.74 6.63 1.59
C SER A 135 12.96 6.13 2.80
N PHE A 136 13.33 5.01 3.41
CA PHE A 136 12.65 4.53 4.63
C PHE A 136 12.77 5.52 5.79
N ILE A 137 13.97 6.05 6.03
CA ILE A 137 14.21 7.08 7.06
C ILE A 137 13.34 8.32 6.81
N ASN A 138 13.21 8.77 5.56
CA ASN A 138 12.41 9.94 5.22
C ASN A 138 10.91 9.69 5.39
N GLY A 139 10.45 8.47 5.07
CA GLY A 139 9.08 8.03 5.33
C GLY A 139 8.74 8.08 6.81
N GLU A 140 9.58 7.48 7.66
CA GLU A 140 9.45 7.53 9.12
C GLU A 140 9.49 8.96 9.67
N ALA A 141 10.47 9.75 9.23
CA ALA A 141 10.61 11.12 9.67
C ALA A 141 9.41 11.97 9.26
N THR A 142 8.78 11.69 8.10
CA THR A 142 7.55 12.37 7.69
C THR A 142 6.36 11.96 8.57
N ILE A 143 6.26 10.69 8.97
CA ILE A 143 5.25 10.23 9.94
C ILE A 143 5.47 10.88 11.30
N ALA A 144 6.71 11.05 11.75
CA ALA A 144 7.02 11.77 12.99
C ALA A 144 6.55 13.24 12.94
N LEU A 145 6.60 13.90 11.77
CA LEU A 145 6.05 15.25 11.59
C LEU A 145 4.52 15.26 11.68
N LEU A 146 3.84 14.28 11.07
CA LEU A 146 2.39 14.13 11.19
C LEU A 146 1.97 13.94 12.65
N ASN A 147 2.69 13.09 13.40
CA ASN A 147 2.46 12.88 14.82
C ASN A 147 2.72 14.16 15.65
N LYS A 148 3.70 14.99 15.28
CA LYS A 148 3.92 16.31 15.92
C LYS A 148 2.72 17.25 15.72
N GLU A 149 2.02 17.14 14.59
CA GLU A 149 0.78 17.87 14.32
C GLU A 149 -0.46 17.18 14.92
N ASP A 150 -0.28 16.17 15.80
CA ASP A 150 -1.33 15.35 16.41
C ASP A 150 -2.25 14.64 15.39
N ILE A 151 -1.71 14.35 14.20
CA ILE A 151 -2.45 13.69 13.12
C ILE A 151 -1.82 12.34 12.83
N GLN A 152 -2.62 11.29 12.99
CA GLN A 152 -2.19 9.94 12.62
C GLN A 152 -2.04 9.83 11.09
N TYR A 153 -0.96 9.17 10.65
CA TYR A 153 -0.66 8.94 9.23
C TYR A 153 -1.86 8.42 8.42
N ASN A 154 -2.10 9.00 7.23
CA ASN A 154 -3.27 8.73 6.36
C ASN A 154 -4.66 9.09 6.95
N ASN A 155 -4.72 9.75 8.10
CA ASN A 155 -5.95 10.41 8.56
C ASN A 155 -6.00 11.86 8.09
N ARG A 156 -7.23 12.35 7.94
CA ARG A 156 -7.50 13.77 7.69
C ARG A 156 -7.49 14.54 9.00
N PRO A 157 -7.00 15.78 9.00
CA PRO A 157 -7.08 16.64 10.17
C PRO A 157 -8.54 17.02 10.46
N ILE A 158 -8.86 17.27 11.72
CA ILE A 158 -10.19 17.70 12.17
C ILE A 158 -10.16 19.22 12.39
N PRO A 159 -11.10 20.01 11.85
CA PRO A 159 -11.14 21.45 12.07
C PRO A 159 -11.17 21.80 13.57
N PRO A 160 -10.38 22.78 14.03
CA PRO A 160 -10.43 23.18 15.43
C PRO A 160 -11.78 23.78 15.83
N ASP A 161 -12.22 23.51 17.06
CA ASP A 161 -13.45 24.09 17.60
C ASP A 161 -13.37 25.61 17.69
N ASP A 162 -14.35 26.30 17.11
CA ASP A 162 -14.51 27.74 17.30
C ASP A 162 -15.16 28.03 18.66
N LYS A 163 -14.33 28.42 19.63
CA LYS A 163 -14.76 28.78 20.99
C LYS A 163 -15.18 30.25 21.12
N SER A 164 -15.20 31.01 20.03
CA SER A 164 -15.56 32.43 20.08
C SER A 164 -17.06 32.62 20.33
N LYS A 165 -17.40 33.73 20.99
CA LYS A 165 -18.80 34.06 21.33
C LYS A 165 -19.45 34.72 20.12
N HIS A 166 -20.40 34.03 19.52
CA HIS A 166 -21.11 34.51 18.34
C HIS A 166 -22.48 35.14 18.66
N PRO A 167 -22.93 36.14 17.88
CA PRO A 167 -24.29 36.70 17.99
C PRO A 167 -25.37 35.64 17.72
N LYS A 168 -26.59 35.88 18.24
CA LYS A 168 -27.75 35.03 17.94
C LYS A 168 -28.04 35.05 16.43
N GLY A 169 -28.08 33.86 15.81
CA GLY A 169 -28.31 33.70 14.36
C GLY A 169 -27.02 33.52 13.55
N TYR A 170 -25.85 33.49 14.18
CA TYR A 170 -24.60 33.12 13.52
C TYR A 170 -24.64 31.66 13.05
N VAL A 171 -24.35 31.45 11.78
CA VAL A 171 -24.10 30.13 11.20
C VAL A 171 -22.60 30.02 11.00
N ALA A 172 -21.98 29.04 11.65
CA ALA A 172 -20.55 28.81 11.48
C ALA A 172 -20.26 28.48 10.00
N PRO A 173 -19.29 29.16 9.36
CA PRO A 173 -18.90 28.84 8.00
C PRO A 173 -18.41 27.41 7.95
N ASN A 174 -18.78 26.70 6.89
CA ASN A 174 -18.33 25.33 6.66
C ASN A 174 -16.79 25.32 6.56
N PRO A 175 -16.07 24.59 7.44
CA PRO A 175 -14.61 24.51 7.37
C PRO A 175 -14.11 24.02 6.02
N GLU A 176 -14.87 23.17 5.33
CA GLU A 176 -14.53 22.64 4.01
C GLU A 176 -14.62 23.68 2.88
N GLU A 177 -15.13 24.88 3.15
CA GLU A 177 -15.15 26.03 2.24
C GLU A 177 -14.10 27.08 2.62
N ASN A 178 -13.45 26.94 3.79
CA ASN A 178 -12.43 27.88 4.26
C ASN A 178 -11.10 27.61 3.52
N PRO A 179 -10.56 28.57 2.74
CA PRO A 179 -9.34 28.37 1.96
C PRO A 179 -8.10 28.11 2.83
N GLU A 180 -8.02 28.69 4.03
CA GLU A 180 -6.91 28.47 4.97
C GLU A 180 -6.95 27.06 5.54
N TRP A 181 -8.15 26.56 5.88
CA TRP A 181 -8.33 25.18 6.34
C TRP A 181 -8.00 24.17 5.24
N ILE A 182 -8.54 24.38 4.04
CA ILE A 182 -8.24 23.55 2.86
C ILE A 182 -6.74 23.47 2.64
N GLN A 183 -6.03 24.60 2.72
CA GLN A 183 -4.59 24.63 2.53
C GLN A 183 -3.83 23.80 3.58
N TYR A 184 -4.20 23.90 4.85
CA TYR A 184 -3.60 23.08 5.91
C TYR A 184 -3.92 21.58 5.70
N ARG A 185 -5.18 21.26 5.42
CA ARG A 185 -5.64 19.89 5.12
C ARG A 185 -4.86 19.27 3.97
N ASP A 186 -4.75 20.00 2.86
CA ASP A 186 -4.04 19.53 1.67
C ASP A 186 -2.54 19.35 1.95
N TRP A 187 -1.95 20.17 2.82
CA TRP A 187 -0.57 19.98 3.28
C TRP A 187 -0.43 18.68 4.07
N ILE A 188 -1.31 18.39 5.02
CA ILE A 188 -1.32 17.14 5.79
C ILE A 188 -1.50 15.91 4.87
N ASP A 189 -2.46 15.98 3.94
CA ASP A 189 -2.68 14.94 2.94
C ASP A 189 -1.41 14.72 2.10
N SER A 190 -0.73 15.80 1.72
CA SER A 190 0.53 15.74 0.96
C SER A 190 1.67 15.08 1.74
N LEU A 191 1.74 15.29 3.07
CA LEU A 191 2.74 14.64 3.92
C LEU A 191 2.49 13.14 4.02
N SER A 192 1.23 12.73 4.20
CA SER A 192 0.85 11.31 4.20
C SER A 192 1.20 10.64 2.86
N GLN A 193 0.80 11.25 1.74
CA GLN A 193 1.19 10.76 0.41
C GLN A 193 2.70 10.72 0.21
N TYR A 194 3.43 11.71 0.72
CA TYR A 194 4.89 11.76 0.64
C TYR A 194 5.54 10.62 1.42
N ALA A 195 5.07 10.31 2.63
CA ALA A 195 5.55 9.17 3.41
C ALA A 195 5.32 7.84 2.66
N THR A 196 4.11 7.62 2.14
CA THR A 196 3.78 6.42 1.34
C THR A 196 4.72 6.26 0.15
N LYS A 197 4.93 7.34 -0.62
CA LYS A 197 5.82 7.34 -1.79
C LYS A 197 7.25 6.98 -1.44
N ASN A 198 7.75 7.42 -0.29
CA ASN A 198 9.10 7.07 0.15
C ASN A 198 9.23 5.56 0.43
N PHE A 199 8.29 4.95 1.13
CA PHE A 199 8.33 3.49 1.35
C PHE A 199 8.19 2.70 0.05
N LEU A 200 7.28 3.11 -0.83
CA LEU A 200 7.11 2.48 -2.15
C LEU A 200 8.36 2.64 -3.03
N ARG A 201 9.01 3.81 -3.00
CA ARG A 201 10.28 4.02 -3.71
C ARG A 201 11.37 3.09 -3.20
N GLY A 202 11.46 2.87 -1.87
CA GLY A 202 12.36 1.88 -1.30
C GLY A 202 12.05 0.45 -1.79
N ALA A 203 10.78 0.09 -1.93
CA ALA A 203 10.37 -1.20 -2.52
C ALA A 203 10.80 -1.31 -4.00
N GLU A 204 10.57 -0.28 -4.82
CA GLU A 204 10.99 -0.25 -6.23
C GLU A 204 12.51 -0.43 -6.39
N LEU A 205 13.31 0.26 -5.56
CA LEU A 205 14.76 0.10 -5.56
C LEU A 205 15.16 -1.30 -5.05
N GLY A 206 14.41 -1.88 -4.11
CA GLY A 206 14.56 -3.28 -3.71
C GLY A 206 14.34 -4.26 -4.86
N VAL A 207 13.34 -4.00 -5.72
CA VAL A 207 13.12 -4.75 -6.97
C VAL A 207 14.29 -4.59 -7.92
N GLU A 208 14.81 -3.37 -8.11
CA GLU A 208 15.99 -3.13 -8.96
C GLU A 208 17.22 -3.91 -8.46
N LEU A 209 17.43 -3.93 -7.14
CA LEU A 209 18.48 -4.68 -6.47
C LEU A 209 18.27 -6.20 -6.48
N LYS A 210 17.06 -6.66 -6.82
CA LYS A 210 16.59 -8.05 -6.65
C LYS A 210 16.77 -8.54 -5.22
N ASP A 211 16.51 -7.65 -4.26
CA ASP A 211 16.66 -7.92 -2.83
C ASP A 211 15.27 -8.01 -2.18
N PRO A 212 14.74 -9.24 -2.01
CA PRO A 212 13.40 -9.41 -1.44
C PRO A 212 13.31 -9.00 0.02
N LEU A 213 14.44 -8.89 0.76
CA LEU A 213 14.42 -8.41 2.15
C LEU A 213 13.99 -6.94 2.20
N ILE A 214 14.50 -6.12 1.27
CA ILE A 214 14.13 -4.71 1.16
C ILE A 214 12.64 -4.56 0.84
N VAL A 215 12.14 -5.36 -0.11
CA VAL A 215 10.72 -5.32 -0.49
C VAL A 215 9.82 -5.76 0.66
N CYS A 216 10.19 -6.82 1.39
CA CYS A 216 9.45 -7.27 2.56
C CYS A 216 9.48 -6.21 3.68
N ASN A 217 10.62 -5.56 3.91
CA ASN A 217 10.73 -4.48 4.89
C ASN A 217 9.80 -3.30 4.55
N ALA A 218 9.72 -2.89 3.27
CA ALA A 218 8.77 -1.86 2.84
C ALA A 218 7.32 -2.28 3.13
N ALA A 219 6.98 -3.54 2.88
CA ALA A 219 5.66 -4.08 3.19
C ALA A 219 5.37 -4.08 4.70
N VAL A 220 6.35 -4.45 5.54
CA VAL A 220 6.23 -4.38 7.00
C VAL A 220 5.99 -2.94 7.48
N TYR A 221 6.76 -1.97 6.99
CA TYR A 221 6.57 -0.55 7.35
C TYR A 221 5.16 -0.07 7.00
N LEU A 222 4.74 -0.27 5.75
CA LEU A 222 3.44 0.19 5.28
C LEU A 222 2.29 -0.58 5.94
N TRP A 223 2.46 -1.85 6.27
CA TRP A 223 1.47 -2.60 7.05
C TRP A 223 1.34 -2.02 8.47
N ASN A 224 2.46 -1.84 9.17
CA ASN A 224 2.48 -1.39 10.56
C ASN A 224 1.97 0.05 10.70
N CYS A 225 2.42 0.96 9.84
CA CYS A 225 1.99 2.36 9.89
C CYS A 225 0.49 2.51 9.60
N ASN A 226 -0.07 1.63 8.76
CA ASN A 226 -1.50 1.62 8.41
C ASN A 226 -2.34 0.68 9.29
N HIS A 227 -1.78 0.12 10.36
CA HIS A 227 -2.51 -0.85 11.20
C HIS A 227 -3.84 -0.30 11.74
N HIS A 228 -3.87 0.99 12.06
CA HIS A 228 -5.08 1.69 12.51
C HIS A 228 -6.19 1.72 11.44
N LEU A 229 -5.84 1.91 10.17
CA LEU A 229 -6.81 1.85 9.05
C LEU A 229 -7.32 0.42 8.83
N LEU A 230 -6.45 -0.57 9.00
CA LEU A 230 -6.80 -1.98 8.88
C LEU A 230 -7.81 -2.40 9.96
N ILE A 231 -7.59 -2.02 11.22
CA ILE A 231 -8.55 -2.26 12.30
C ILE A 231 -9.87 -1.55 12.03
N ALA A 232 -9.83 -0.32 11.51
CA ALA A 232 -11.02 0.46 11.19
C ALA A 232 -11.77 -0.04 9.93
N GLY A 233 -11.26 -1.06 9.23
CA GLY A 233 -11.87 -1.57 8.00
C GLY A 233 -11.81 -0.59 6.81
N ARG A 234 -10.90 0.38 6.85
CA ARG A 234 -10.69 1.40 5.80
C ARG A 234 -9.77 0.86 4.70
N TYR A 235 -10.06 -0.33 4.19
CA TYR A 235 -9.19 -1.03 3.23
C TYR A 235 -9.11 -0.35 1.87
N ARG A 236 -10.19 0.33 1.45
CA ARG A 236 -10.28 1.05 0.18
C ARG A 236 -9.11 2.02 -0.02
N GLU A 237 -8.68 2.68 1.04
CA GLU A 237 -7.63 3.70 0.99
C GLU A 237 -6.23 3.10 0.76
N LEU A 238 -6.08 1.80 0.99
CA LEU A 238 -4.81 1.09 0.90
C LEU A 238 -4.64 0.30 -0.40
N VAL A 239 -5.65 0.27 -1.27
CA VAL A 239 -5.67 -0.56 -2.48
C VAL A 239 -4.44 -0.32 -3.35
N ASP A 240 -4.16 0.92 -3.73
CA ASP A 240 -3.04 1.23 -4.63
C ASP A 240 -1.67 0.91 -3.99
N THR A 241 -1.56 1.19 -2.70
CA THR A 241 -0.33 0.94 -1.92
C THR A 241 -0.05 -0.56 -1.82
N PHE A 242 -1.05 -1.35 -1.44
CA PHE A 242 -0.90 -2.79 -1.28
C PHE A 242 -0.81 -3.51 -2.62
N GLN A 243 -1.47 -3.03 -3.67
CA GLN A 243 -1.27 -3.56 -5.02
C GLN A 243 0.19 -3.40 -5.46
N SER A 244 0.77 -2.21 -5.26
CA SER A 244 2.17 -1.94 -5.59
C SER A 244 3.15 -2.86 -4.84
N LEU A 245 2.90 -3.07 -3.54
CA LEU A 245 3.70 -3.99 -2.72
C LEU A 245 3.54 -5.45 -3.15
N LEU A 246 2.33 -5.89 -3.44
CA LEU A 246 2.06 -7.25 -3.92
C LEU A 246 2.81 -7.52 -5.22
N ASP A 247 2.80 -6.57 -6.15
CA ASP A 247 3.49 -6.71 -7.42
C ASP A 247 5.02 -6.72 -7.25
N ALA A 248 5.55 -5.93 -6.31
CA ALA A 248 6.97 -5.98 -5.94
C ALA A 248 7.35 -7.34 -5.32
N MET A 249 6.58 -7.83 -4.34
CA MET A 249 6.81 -9.12 -3.69
C MET A 249 6.69 -10.30 -4.66
N LYS A 250 5.78 -10.23 -5.64
CA LYS A 250 5.66 -11.22 -6.72
C LYS A 250 6.91 -11.27 -7.61
N GLN A 251 7.56 -10.14 -7.82
CA GLN A 251 8.76 -10.05 -8.66
C GLN A 251 10.03 -10.51 -7.96
N THR A 252 10.21 -10.17 -6.68
CA THR A 252 11.44 -10.50 -5.92
C THR A 252 11.33 -11.76 -5.07
N GLY A 253 10.12 -12.22 -4.79
CA GLY A 253 9.85 -13.23 -3.77
C GLY A 253 9.58 -12.60 -2.39
N HIS A 254 9.14 -13.44 -1.45
CA HIS A 254 8.63 -13.04 -0.13
C HIS A 254 9.43 -13.60 1.06
N LEU A 255 10.61 -14.22 0.86
CA LEU A 255 11.53 -14.70 1.93
C LEU A 255 10.91 -15.47 3.12
N GLY A 256 9.77 -16.14 2.94
CA GLY A 256 9.06 -16.79 4.04
C GLY A 256 8.17 -15.86 4.88
N GLU A 257 8.06 -14.57 4.55
CA GLU A 257 7.07 -13.61 5.06
C GLU A 257 5.65 -13.89 4.50
N THR A 258 5.29 -15.17 4.45
CA THR A 258 4.05 -15.66 3.86
C THR A 258 2.82 -15.17 4.63
N ILE A 259 2.95 -15.02 5.95
CA ILE A 259 1.88 -14.46 6.80
C ILE A 259 1.55 -13.03 6.35
N LEU A 260 2.56 -12.17 6.24
CA LEU A 260 2.40 -10.79 5.78
C LEU A 260 1.82 -10.74 4.37
N LEU A 261 2.34 -11.56 3.45
CA LEU A 261 1.84 -11.63 2.07
C LEU A 261 0.35 -12.00 2.00
N VAL A 262 -0.09 -12.99 2.77
CA VAL A 262 -1.50 -13.42 2.80
C VAL A 262 -2.38 -12.34 3.44
N MET A 263 -1.91 -11.71 4.52
CA MET A 263 -2.61 -10.60 5.18
C MET A 263 -2.77 -9.40 4.24
N LEU A 264 -1.73 -9.06 3.47
CA LEU A 264 -1.73 -8.02 2.46
C LEU A 264 -2.70 -8.35 1.31
N CYS A 265 -2.66 -9.57 0.78
CA CYS A 265 -3.62 -10.04 -0.22
C CYS A 265 -5.07 -9.95 0.28
N ASN A 266 -5.33 -10.36 1.51
CA ASN A 266 -6.66 -10.29 2.11
C ASN A 266 -7.16 -8.84 2.24
N ALA A 267 -6.33 -7.95 2.78
CA ALA A 267 -6.68 -6.53 2.93
C ALA A 267 -6.90 -5.85 1.57
N LEU A 268 -6.05 -6.14 0.58
CA LEU A 268 -6.21 -5.64 -0.80
C LEU A 268 -7.52 -6.14 -1.43
N ALA A 269 -7.81 -7.44 -1.33
CA ALA A 269 -9.04 -8.00 -1.85
C ALA A 269 -10.28 -7.40 -1.18
N GLN A 270 -10.24 -7.17 0.15
CA GLN A 270 -11.33 -6.48 0.85
C GLN A 270 -11.51 -5.04 0.36
N GLY A 271 -10.42 -4.28 0.20
CA GLY A 271 -10.48 -2.91 -0.32
C GLY A 271 -11.04 -2.83 -1.75
N LEU A 272 -10.72 -3.81 -2.61
CA LEU A 272 -11.22 -3.89 -3.98
C LEU A 272 -12.73 -4.17 -4.05
N ILE A 273 -13.27 -5.03 -3.16
CA ILE A 273 -14.70 -5.38 -3.17
C ILE A 273 -15.57 -4.47 -2.31
N GLN A 274 -15.02 -3.80 -1.30
CA GLN A 274 -15.77 -3.00 -0.33
C GLN A 274 -16.76 -1.99 -0.96
N PRO A 275 -16.43 -1.27 -2.05
CA PRO A 275 -17.38 -0.37 -2.71
C PRO A 275 -18.59 -1.05 -3.36
N TRP A 276 -18.48 -2.36 -3.62
CA TRP A 276 -19.42 -3.12 -4.44
C TRP A 276 -20.28 -4.09 -3.62
N ILE A 277 -20.11 -4.08 -2.30
CA ILE A 277 -20.98 -4.81 -1.38
C ILE A 277 -22.21 -3.94 -1.15
N PRO A 278 -23.43 -4.42 -1.46
CA PRO A 278 -24.65 -3.67 -1.19
C PRO A 278 -24.76 -3.30 0.28
N ASN A 279 -24.86 -2.02 0.60
CA ASN A 279 -25.17 -1.61 1.95
C ASN A 279 -26.59 -2.09 2.31
N PRO A 280 -26.81 -2.67 3.50
CA PRO A 280 -28.15 -3.08 3.92
C PRO A 280 -29.16 -1.92 3.97
N VAL A 281 -28.68 -0.66 4.02
CA VAL A 281 -29.50 0.55 4.06
C VAL A 281 -30.10 0.90 2.68
N ASP A 282 -29.37 0.73 1.58
CA ASP A 282 -29.84 1.06 0.22
C ASP A 282 -30.97 0.12 -0.26
N ASN A 283 -31.05 -1.08 0.33
CA ASN A 283 -32.12 -2.05 0.07
C ASN A 283 -33.47 -1.66 0.71
N ILE A 284 -33.48 -0.69 1.63
CA ILE A 284 -34.71 -0.18 2.24
C ILE A 284 -35.29 0.93 1.35
N GLU A 285 -34.46 1.84 0.84
CA GLU A 285 -34.93 2.96 0.00
C GLU A 285 -35.47 2.50 -1.35
N LYS A 286 -34.80 1.53 -2.01
CA LYS A 286 -35.31 0.94 -3.28
C LYS A 286 -36.59 0.11 -3.11
N LYS A 287 -36.99 -0.26 -1.89
CA LYS A 287 -38.25 -0.98 -1.62
C LYS A 287 -39.43 -0.07 -1.30
N VAL A 288 -39.20 1.22 -1.04
CA VAL A 288 -40.25 2.19 -0.70
C VAL A 288 -40.76 2.93 -1.95
N SER A 289 -39.98 3.01 -3.04
CA SER A 289 -40.39 3.73 -4.27
C SER A 289 -41.37 2.96 -5.18
N ASP A 290 -41.56 1.65 -5.00
CA ASP A 290 -42.37 0.81 -5.92
C ASP A 290 -43.67 0.25 -5.31
N LYS A 291 -44.30 0.97 -4.39
CA LYS A 291 -45.65 0.62 -3.93
C LYS A 291 -46.57 1.83 -3.80
N VAL A 292 -47.12 2.26 -4.93
CA VAL A 292 -48.40 2.99 -4.96
C VAL A 292 -49.53 1.95 -4.87
N PRO A 293 -50.38 1.95 -3.82
CA PRO A 293 -51.55 1.07 -3.77
C PRO A 293 -52.79 1.81 -4.29
N THR A 294 -53.34 1.37 -5.43
CA THR A 294 -54.72 1.67 -5.82
C THR A 294 -55.67 0.67 -5.17
N GLU A 295 -56.65 1.19 -4.43
CA GLU A 295 -57.71 0.42 -3.77
C GLU A 295 -58.71 -0.19 -4.77
N SER A 296 -59.15 -1.44 -4.53
CA SER A 296 -60.59 -1.76 -4.36
C SER A 296 -60.89 -3.25 -4.07
N LYS A 297 -61.42 -3.47 -2.85
CA LYS A 297 -62.49 -4.38 -2.38
C LYS A 297 -62.66 -5.84 -2.88
N ARG A 298 -62.53 -6.74 -1.88
CA ARG A 298 -63.50 -7.74 -1.33
C ARG A 298 -63.37 -9.25 -1.64
N LYS A 299 -63.21 -9.98 -0.50
CA LYS A 299 -63.82 -11.26 -0.02
C LYS A 299 -63.05 -12.60 -0.13
N LYS A 300 -62.71 -13.08 1.09
CA LYS A 300 -62.72 -14.46 1.66
C LYS A 300 -62.09 -15.63 0.87
N SER A 301 -61.05 -16.24 1.45
CA SER A 301 -61.14 -17.58 2.07
C SER A 301 -59.79 -18.05 2.65
N LEU A 302 -59.91 -18.89 3.67
CA LEU A 302 -58.88 -19.50 4.50
C LEU A 302 -58.14 -20.62 3.74
N ALA A 303 -56.80 -20.56 3.64
CA ALA A 303 -55.97 -21.73 3.34
C ALA A 303 -54.52 -21.54 3.83
N LYS A 304 -54.03 -22.58 4.52
CA LYS A 304 -52.67 -22.82 5.05
C LYS A 304 -51.55 -22.20 4.21
N ARG A 305 -50.69 -21.40 4.85
CA ARG A 305 -49.42 -20.94 4.27
C ARG A 305 -48.28 -21.75 4.89
N THR A 306 -47.78 -22.69 4.12
CA THR A 306 -46.49 -23.35 4.32
C THR A 306 -45.38 -22.30 4.29
N GLU A 307 -44.54 -22.27 5.32
CA GLU A 307 -43.32 -21.46 5.37
C GLU A 307 -42.37 -21.92 4.26
N LYS A 308 -42.11 -21.06 3.28
CA LYS A 308 -40.98 -21.24 2.36
C LYS A 308 -39.73 -20.69 3.03
N PRO A 309 -38.61 -21.43 3.03
CA PRO A 309 -37.34 -20.92 3.55
C PRO A 309 -36.89 -19.72 2.69
N SER A 310 -36.36 -18.71 3.37
CA SER A 310 -35.82 -17.48 2.79
C SER A 310 -34.81 -17.79 1.68
N ALA A 311 -35.12 -17.37 0.44
CA ALA A 311 -34.20 -17.46 -0.68
C ALA A 311 -32.93 -16.62 -0.39
N PRO A 312 -31.73 -17.10 -0.77
CA PRO A 312 -30.51 -16.32 -0.62
C PRO A 312 -30.64 -15.02 -1.42
N GLN A 313 -30.38 -13.89 -0.78
CA GLN A 313 -30.30 -12.59 -1.46
C GLN A 313 -29.19 -12.67 -2.51
N ILE A 314 -29.57 -12.58 -3.78
CA ILE A 314 -28.64 -12.51 -4.90
C ILE A 314 -27.95 -11.14 -4.81
N LEU A 315 -26.69 -11.13 -4.38
CA LEU A 315 -25.84 -9.94 -4.43
C LEU A 315 -25.42 -9.75 -5.89
N SER A 316 -26.09 -8.86 -6.62
CA SER A 316 -25.71 -8.50 -7.98
C SER A 316 -24.84 -7.27 -7.95
N VAL A 317 -23.60 -7.39 -8.43
CA VAL A 317 -22.67 -6.26 -8.59
C VAL A 317 -23.01 -5.48 -9.85
N GLU A 318 -22.85 -4.16 -9.80
CA GLU A 318 -23.00 -3.30 -10.98
C GLU A 318 -21.89 -3.59 -12.00
N PRO A 319 -22.14 -3.46 -13.33
CA PRO A 319 -21.16 -3.82 -14.36
C PRO A 319 -19.78 -3.16 -14.20
N GLU A 320 -19.73 -1.95 -13.65
CA GLU A 320 -18.50 -1.18 -13.39
C GLU A 320 -17.62 -1.80 -12.30
N GLY A 321 -18.22 -2.57 -11.37
CA GLY A 321 -17.51 -3.22 -10.28
C GLY A 321 -16.86 -4.54 -10.66
N ILE A 322 -17.31 -5.16 -11.75
CA ILE A 322 -16.87 -6.50 -12.18
C ILE A 322 -15.33 -6.60 -12.33
N PRO A 323 -14.61 -5.63 -12.94
CA PRO A 323 -13.15 -5.68 -13.04
C PRO A 323 -12.45 -5.71 -11.67
N TYR A 324 -12.94 -4.93 -10.70
CA TYR A 324 -12.38 -4.88 -9.35
C TYR A 324 -12.62 -6.17 -8.58
N VAL A 325 -13.82 -6.74 -8.72
CA VAL A 325 -14.18 -8.02 -8.08
C VAL A 325 -13.38 -9.18 -8.70
N ASN A 326 -13.19 -9.20 -10.03
CA ASN A 326 -12.30 -10.16 -10.69
C ASN A 326 -10.86 -9.99 -10.22
N LYS A 327 -10.37 -8.75 -10.05
CA LYS A 327 -9.04 -8.52 -9.52
C LYS A 327 -8.87 -9.03 -8.09
N ALA A 328 -9.87 -8.80 -7.24
CA ALA A 328 -9.90 -9.34 -5.88
C ALA A 328 -9.88 -10.87 -5.89
N LEU A 329 -10.53 -11.50 -6.87
CA LEU A 329 -10.52 -12.95 -7.04
C LEU A 329 -9.11 -13.47 -7.36
N GLU A 330 -8.43 -12.86 -8.33
CA GLU A 330 -7.05 -13.21 -8.69
C GLU A 330 -6.11 -13.09 -7.48
N VAL A 331 -6.25 -12.03 -6.70
CA VAL A 331 -5.44 -11.79 -5.49
C VAL A 331 -5.70 -12.88 -4.44
N CYS A 332 -6.96 -13.25 -4.22
CA CYS A 332 -7.31 -14.32 -3.29
C CYS A 332 -6.80 -15.69 -3.75
N GLU A 333 -6.98 -16.03 -5.02
CA GLU A 333 -6.52 -17.31 -5.59
C GLU A 333 -4.99 -17.40 -5.56
N TYR A 334 -4.29 -16.30 -5.80
CA TYR A 334 -2.84 -16.22 -5.60
C TYR A 334 -2.44 -16.57 -4.16
N ALA A 335 -3.02 -15.91 -3.15
CA ALA A 335 -2.71 -16.17 -1.74
C ALA A 335 -3.04 -17.61 -1.30
N ILE A 336 -4.17 -18.16 -1.76
CA ILE A 336 -4.57 -19.55 -1.49
C ILE A 336 -3.58 -20.52 -2.14
N SER A 337 -3.16 -20.26 -3.38
CA SER A 337 -2.21 -21.12 -4.09
C SER A 337 -0.85 -21.21 -3.39
N ILE A 338 -0.39 -20.15 -2.73
CA ILE A 338 0.86 -20.14 -1.96
C ILE A 338 0.73 -21.00 -0.72
N THR A 339 -0.35 -20.81 0.04
CA THR A 339 -0.58 -21.52 1.31
C THR A 339 -0.96 -22.98 1.13
N ASN A 340 -1.32 -23.41 -0.09
CA ASN A 340 -1.53 -24.82 -0.45
C ASN A 340 -0.22 -25.56 -0.77
N ARG A 341 0.89 -24.84 -0.98
CA ARG A 341 2.17 -25.49 -1.29
C ARG A 341 2.68 -26.20 -0.04
N THR A 342 3.22 -27.39 -0.24
CA THR A 342 3.80 -28.24 0.82
C THR A 342 5.15 -27.73 1.33
N GLU A 343 5.62 -26.58 0.85
CA GLU A 343 6.84 -25.92 1.32
C GLU A 343 6.63 -25.36 2.74
N TYR A 344 7.46 -25.78 3.70
CA TYR A 344 7.38 -25.34 5.09
C TYR A 344 7.40 -23.81 5.25
N THR A 345 8.11 -23.09 4.38
CA THR A 345 8.18 -21.62 4.34
C THR A 345 6.85 -20.93 4.00
N ASN A 346 5.86 -21.68 3.50
CA ASN A 346 4.55 -21.18 3.11
C ASN A 346 3.44 -21.56 4.10
N THR A 347 3.82 -22.17 5.23
CA THR A 347 2.90 -22.52 6.31
C THR A 347 2.39 -21.26 6.99
N VAL A 348 1.08 -21.12 7.11
CA VAL A 348 0.45 -19.99 7.82
C VAL A 348 -0.51 -20.50 8.89
N PRO A 349 -0.74 -19.74 9.97
CA PRO A 349 -1.76 -20.08 10.96
C PRO A 349 -3.14 -20.23 10.32
N ILE A 350 -3.94 -21.17 10.85
CA ILE A 350 -5.31 -21.45 10.37
C ILE A 350 -6.16 -20.17 10.35
N ALA A 351 -6.00 -19.30 11.35
CA ALA A 351 -6.71 -18.02 11.41
C ALA A 351 -6.41 -17.10 10.20
N VAL A 352 -5.16 -17.01 9.78
CA VAL A 352 -4.74 -16.19 8.62
C VAL A 352 -5.34 -16.76 7.33
N ARG A 353 -5.26 -18.09 7.17
CA ARG A 353 -5.86 -18.80 6.03
C ARG A 353 -7.38 -18.68 6.00
N HIS A 354 -8.02 -18.73 7.16
CA HIS A 354 -9.47 -18.60 7.30
C HIS A 354 -9.96 -17.22 6.81
N HIS A 355 -9.26 -16.13 7.14
CA HIS A 355 -9.62 -14.78 6.68
C HIS A 355 -9.61 -14.66 5.15
N ILE A 356 -8.56 -15.15 4.48
CA ILE A 356 -8.50 -15.08 3.01
C ILE A 356 -9.57 -15.96 2.35
N LEU A 357 -9.89 -17.13 2.93
CA LEU A 357 -10.97 -17.99 2.42
C LEU A 357 -12.35 -17.33 2.55
N ILE A 358 -12.64 -16.65 3.67
CA ILE A 358 -13.88 -15.88 3.83
C ILE A 358 -13.97 -14.81 2.73
N THR A 359 -12.90 -14.04 2.54
CA THR A 359 -12.87 -12.99 1.52
C THR A 359 -13.05 -13.59 0.12
N TRP A 360 -12.39 -14.70 -0.20
CA TRP A 360 -12.56 -15.41 -1.47
C TRP A 360 -14.00 -15.89 -1.71
N VAL A 361 -14.67 -16.47 -0.69
CA VAL A 361 -16.07 -16.88 -0.80
C VAL A 361 -16.98 -15.68 -1.07
N ARG A 362 -16.75 -14.55 -0.40
CA ARG A 362 -17.51 -13.30 -0.66
C ARG A 362 -17.30 -12.82 -2.09
N VAL A 363 -16.07 -12.83 -2.59
CA VAL A 363 -15.75 -12.47 -3.98
C VAL A 363 -16.49 -13.39 -4.97
N LYS A 364 -16.49 -14.71 -4.74
CA LYS A 364 -17.22 -15.67 -5.58
C LYS A 364 -18.74 -15.41 -5.56
N GLN A 365 -19.31 -15.10 -4.39
CA GLN A 365 -20.72 -14.74 -4.23
C GLN A 365 -21.08 -13.49 -5.04
N LEU A 366 -20.24 -12.45 -4.98
CA LEU A 366 -20.42 -11.21 -5.76
C LEU A 366 -20.38 -11.46 -7.27
N LEU A 367 -19.59 -12.44 -7.72
CA LEU A 367 -19.52 -12.87 -9.12
C LEU A 367 -20.59 -13.90 -9.50
N GLN A 368 -21.46 -14.30 -8.56
CA GLN A 368 -22.42 -15.40 -8.74
C GLN A 368 -21.76 -16.73 -9.20
N GLN A 369 -20.48 -16.91 -8.88
CA GLN A 369 -19.76 -18.15 -9.16
C GLN A 369 -20.08 -19.19 -8.07
N GLN A 370 -20.36 -20.43 -8.48
CA GLN A 370 -20.53 -21.51 -7.52
C GLN A 370 -19.20 -21.79 -6.79
N VAL A 371 -19.25 -21.83 -5.46
CA VAL A 371 -18.14 -22.33 -4.64
C VAL A 371 -18.16 -23.85 -4.76
N GLY A 372 -17.38 -24.39 -5.70
CA GLY A 372 -17.29 -25.84 -5.91
C GLY A 372 -16.85 -26.56 -4.63
N SER A 373 -17.46 -27.71 -4.34
CA SER A 373 -17.23 -28.56 -3.16
C SER A 373 -15.84 -29.21 -3.08
N LYS A 374 -14.91 -28.90 -3.99
CA LYS A 374 -13.58 -29.53 -4.07
C LYS A 374 -12.50 -28.77 -3.28
N LEU A 375 -12.77 -28.47 -2.02
CA LEU A 375 -11.75 -27.98 -1.09
C LEU A 375 -11.57 -28.90 0.14
N GLY A 376 -12.10 -30.13 0.08
CA GLY A 376 -11.87 -31.11 1.14
C GLY A 376 -12.00 -32.54 0.64
N ILE A 377 -10.98 -33.33 1.00
CA ILE A 377 -10.89 -34.79 0.94
C ILE A 377 -10.55 -35.33 -0.45
N GLU A 378 -9.27 -35.65 -0.63
CA GLU A 378 -8.80 -36.56 -1.66
C GLU A 378 -9.60 -37.87 -1.58
N ASP A 379 -10.03 -38.35 -2.74
CA ASP A 379 -10.85 -39.52 -2.99
C ASP A 379 -10.12 -40.81 -2.57
N GLU A 380 -10.04 -41.09 -1.26
CA GLU A 380 -9.76 -42.43 -0.76
C GLU A 380 -11.08 -43.23 -0.74
N GLY A 381 -11.24 -44.13 -1.70
CA GLY A 381 -12.23 -45.20 -1.54
C GLY A 381 -12.84 -45.83 -2.78
N LYS A 382 -12.11 -46.05 -3.87
CA LYS A 382 -12.51 -47.06 -4.89
C LYS A 382 -11.33 -47.88 -5.39
N ALA A 383 -10.84 -48.79 -4.54
CA ALA A 383 -10.12 -49.97 -4.98
C ALA A 383 -10.36 -51.14 -4.01
N SER A 384 -11.40 -51.92 -4.27
CA SER A 384 -11.46 -53.34 -3.93
C SER A 384 -12.55 -53.98 -4.77
N LYS A 385 -12.16 -54.46 -5.94
CA LYS A 385 -12.93 -55.42 -6.73
C LYS A 385 -12.85 -56.78 -6.05
N ASP A 386 -14.02 -57.36 -5.79
CA ASP A 386 -14.41 -58.74 -6.02
C ASP A 386 -13.34 -59.82 -5.79
N PHE A 387 -13.48 -60.53 -4.67
CA PHE A 387 -12.91 -61.87 -4.48
C PHE A 387 -14.05 -62.84 -4.17
N GLU A 388 -14.56 -63.53 -5.19
CA GLU A 388 -15.39 -64.73 -5.03
C GLU A 388 -14.50 -65.92 -4.65
N PRO A 389 -14.82 -66.72 -3.61
CA PRO A 389 -14.16 -67.99 -3.39
C PRO A 389 -14.86 -69.10 -4.17
N SER A 390 -14.13 -69.65 -5.13
CA SER A 390 -14.47 -70.87 -5.87
C SER A 390 -14.65 -72.07 -4.94
N LYS A 391 -15.77 -72.78 -5.11
CA LYS A 391 -16.02 -74.11 -4.57
C LYS A 391 -14.94 -75.10 -5.02
N VAL A 392 -14.40 -75.89 -4.09
CA VAL A 392 -13.72 -77.16 -4.42
C VAL A 392 -14.35 -78.27 -3.58
N SER A 393 -14.93 -79.23 -4.28
CA SER A 393 -15.37 -80.53 -3.75
C SER A 393 -14.18 -81.47 -3.63
N ARG A 394 -13.92 -82.00 -2.43
CA ARG A 394 -13.84 -83.44 -2.12
C ARG A 394 -13.50 -83.64 -0.65
#